data_AF-A0A520ASS4-F1
#
_entry.id   AF-A0A520ASS4-F1
#
_cell.length_a   1.000
_cell.length_b   1.000
_cell.length_c   1.000
_cell.angle_alpha   90.00
_cell.angle_beta   90.00
_cell.angle_gamma   90.00
#
_symmetry.space_group_name_H-M   'P 1'
#
loop_
_entity.id
_entity.type
_entity.pdbx_description
1 polymer ?
#
loop_
_entity_poly.entity_id
_entity_poly.type
_entity_poly.pdbx_seq_one_letter_code
_entity_poly.pdbx_strand_id
1 'polypeptide(L)'
;MQPSIQKTIDFVKKTLANAEAGHDWFHIERVYKTAQNINQKENGDDLVVAYAALLHDIADPKFNDGDEKIGPNIAAAFLKSIEVDQSIIDHVILIIENMSFKNSFDQNSFTSREMQIVQDADRLDAIGAIGIARAFTYGGFKNRVLYD
;
A
#
# COMPACT_ATOMS: atom_id res chain seq x y z
N MET A 1 10.41 17.16 4.57
CA MET A 1 9.64 15.93 4.86
C MET A 1 9.40 15.89 6.35
N GLN A 2 8.17 15.63 6.79
CA GLN A 2 7.84 15.58 8.22
C GLN A 2 8.59 14.42 8.91
N PRO A 3 9.07 14.59 10.16
CA PRO A 3 9.85 13.56 10.85
C PRO A 3 9.13 12.21 11.02
N SER A 4 7.81 12.23 11.19
CA SER A 4 6.99 11.02 11.31
C SER A 4 6.98 10.19 10.03
N ILE A 5 6.86 10.84 8.86
CA ILE A 5 6.91 10.17 7.54
C ILE A 5 8.25 9.48 7.33
N GLN A 6 9.37 10.12 7.72
CA GLN A 6 10.69 9.48 7.61
C GLN A 6 10.78 8.23 8.50
N LYS A 7 10.25 8.27 9.73
CA LYS A 7 10.19 7.09 10.59
C LYS A 7 9.37 5.96 9.94
N THR A 8 8.25 6.30 9.29
CA THR A 8 7.44 5.33 8.55
C THR A 8 8.23 4.71 7.40
N ILE A 9 8.94 5.52 6.62
CA ILE A 9 9.81 5.05 5.53
C ILE A 9 10.86 4.05 6.06
N ASP A 10 11.55 4.40 7.14
CA ASP A 10 12.59 3.55 7.72
C ASP A 10 12.02 2.24 8.26
N PHE A 11 10.84 2.30 8.89
CA PHE A 11 10.10 1.12 9.32
C PHE A 11 9.74 0.20 8.16
N VAL A 12 9.13 0.74 7.10
CA VAL A 12 8.72 -0.04 5.92
C VAL A 12 9.94 -0.67 5.24
N LYS A 13 11.03 0.09 5.03
CA LYS A 13 12.28 -0.44 4.48
C LYS A 13 12.82 -1.61 5.28
N LYS A 14 12.79 -1.50 6.61
CA LYS A 14 13.27 -2.56 7.50
C LYS A 14 12.37 -3.79 7.44
N THR A 15 11.06 -3.60 7.44
CA THR A 15 10.07 -4.69 7.40
C THR A 15 10.11 -5.45 6.08
N LEU A 16 10.25 -4.74 4.95
CA LEU A 16 10.26 -5.31 3.60
C LEU A 16 11.66 -5.68 3.09
N ALA A 17 12.69 -5.64 3.94
CA ALA A 17 14.08 -5.89 3.52
C ALA A 17 14.29 -7.28 2.88
N ASN A 18 13.44 -8.26 3.23
CA ASN A 18 13.48 -9.62 2.69
C ASN A 18 12.20 -9.98 1.91
N ALA A 19 11.40 -8.98 1.52
CA ALA A 19 10.19 -9.22 0.73
C ALA A 19 10.56 -9.69 -0.69
N GLU A 20 9.66 -10.46 -1.32
CA GLU A 20 9.83 -10.89 -2.71
C GLU A 20 9.82 -9.70 -3.68
N ALA A 21 10.45 -9.87 -4.84
CA ALA A 21 10.76 -8.82 -5.83
C ALA A 21 9.55 -8.00 -6.36
N GLY A 22 8.31 -8.40 -6.05
CA GLY A 22 7.08 -7.68 -6.45
C GLY A 22 6.51 -6.73 -5.40
N HIS A 23 6.94 -6.86 -4.14
CA HIS A 23 6.43 -6.15 -2.95
C HIS A 23 7.57 -5.53 -2.13
N ASP A 24 8.64 -5.16 -2.82
CA ASP A 24 9.80 -4.54 -2.21
C ASP A 24 9.56 -3.06 -1.86
N TRP A 25 10.52 -2.47 -1.17
CA TRP A 25 10.52 -1.03 -0.87
C TRP A 25 10.28 -0.16 -2.13
N PHE A 26 10.79 -0.57 -3.29
CA PHE A 26 10.70 0.25 -4.50
C PHE A 26 9.28 0.34 -5.05
N HIS A 27 8.48 -0.72 -4.93
CA HIS A 27 7.05 -0.64 -5.20
C HIS A 27 6.37 0.39 -4.31
N ILE A 28 6.54 0.27 -2.99
CA ILE A 28 5.95 1.20 -2.02
C ILE A 28 6.39 2.65 -2.27
N GLU A 29 7.67 2.86 -2.60
CA GLU A 29 8.20 4.19 -2.89
C GLU A 29 7.54 4.83 -4.12
N ARG A 30 7.32 4.06 -5.19
CA ARG A 30 6.65 4.55 -6.40
C ARG A 30 5.19 4.86 -6.14
N VAL A 31 4.49 3.99 -5.41
CA VAL A 31 3.09 4.22 -5.00
C VAL A 31 2.98 5.47 -4.13
N TYR A 32 3.81 5.61 -3.10
CA TYR A 32 3.84 6.79 -2.24
C TYR A 32 4.05 8.08 -3.03
N LYS A 33 5.07 8.14 -3.89
CA LYS A 33 5.35 9.34 -4.71
C LYS A 33 4.19 9.66 -5.66
N THR A 34 3.59 8.64 -6.25
CA THR A 34 2.45 8.79 -7.15
C THR A 34 1.21 9.29 -6.41
N ALA A 35 0.90 8.71 -5.24
CA ALA A 35 -0.22 9.12 -4.39
C ALA A 35 -0.08 10.58 -3.93
N GLN A 36 1.11 11.00 -3.50
CA GLN A 36 1.38 12.39 -3.13
C GLN A 36 1.19 13.33 -4.32
N ASN A 37 1.61 12.93 -5.53
CA ASN A 37 1.41 13.73 -6.74
C ASN A 37 -0.07 13.85 -7.14
N ILE A 38 -0.85 12.78 -6.99
CA ILE A 38 -2.31 12.82 -7.20
C ILE A 38 -2.96 13.75 -6.15
N ASN A 39 -2.55 13.65 -4.89
CA ASN A 39 -3.15 14.42 -3.79
C ASN A 39 -3.01 15.93 -3.95
N GLN A 40 -1.97 16.40 -4.63
CA GLN A 40 -1.78 17.83 -4.96
C GLN A 40 -2.97 18.43 -5.74
N LYS A 41 -3.75 17.59 -6.44
CA LYS A 41 -4.92 18.00 -7.22
C LYS A 41 -6.23 17.64 -6.51
N GLU A 42 -6.27 16.48 -5.89
CA GLU A 42 -7.50 15.93 -5.31
C GLU A 42 -7.81 16.50 -3.90
N ASN A 43 -6.81 17.03 -3.19
CA ASN A 43 -6.97 17.65 -1.87
C ASN A 43 -7.60 16.70 -0.81
N GLY A 44 -7.05 15.50 -0.68
CA GLY A 44 -7.25 14.64 0.50
C GLY A 44 -6.28 14.99 1.63
N ASP A 45 -6.48 14.39 2.80
CA ASP A 45 -5.57 14.56 3.94
C ASP A 45 -4.18 14.00 3.63
N ASP A 46 -3.17 14.89 3.62
CA ASP A 46 -1.79 14.57 3.26
C ASP A 46 -1.18 13.45 4.11
N LEU A 47 -1.49 13.42 5.42
CA LEU A 47 -0.93 12.44 6.35
C LEU A 47 -1.60 11.08 6.16
N VAL A 48 -2.92 11.05 6.02
CA VAL A 48 -3.65 9.81 5.74
C VAL A 48 -3.16 9.20 4.43
N VAL A 49 -3.05 9.99 3.34
CA VAL A 49 -2.53 9.51 2.04
C VAL A 49 -1.09 9.01 2.18
N ALA A 50 -0.22 9.74 2.88
CA ALA A 50 1.17 9.35 3.06
C ALA A 50 1.29 8.01 3.81
N TYR A 51 0.63 7.88 4.96
CA TYR A 51 0.72 6.67 5.77
C TYR A 51 0.05 5.48 5.11
N ALA A 52 -1.13 5.66 4.51
CA ALA A 52 -1.80 4.59 3.79
C ALA A 52 -0.95 4.10 2.61
N ALA A 53 -0.40 4.99 1.78
CA ALA A 53 0.45 4.58 0.67
C ALA A 53 1.74 3.87 1.13
N LEU A 54 2.34 4.30 2.26
CA LEU A 54 3.55 3.66 2.79
C LEU A 54 3.28 2.30 3.44
N LEU A 55 2.08 2.07 3.99
CA LEU A 55 1.77 0.91 4.83
C LEU A 55 0.80 -0.10 4.17
N HIS A 56 0.21 0.21 3.01
CA HIS A 56 -0.83 -0.63 2.39
C HIS A 56 -0.44 -2.10 2.18
N ASP A 57 0.84 -2.34 1.85
CA ASP A 57 1.39 -3.66 1.54
C ASP A 57 2.36 -4.15 2.65
N ILE A 58 2.29 -3.59 3.86
CA ILE A 58 3.26 -3.90 4.94
C ILE A 58 3.22 -5.36 5.40
N ALA A 59 2.09 -6.04 5.19
CA ALA A 59 1.97 -7.48 5.36
C ALA A 59 0.92 -8.04 4.37
N ASP A 60 1.39 -8.52 3.22
CA ASP A 60 0.51 -9.13 2.22
C ASP A 60 -0.04 -10.47 2.75
N PRO A 61 -1.37 -10.66 2.80
CA PRO A 61 -2.02 -11.88 3.27
C PRO A 61 -1.57 -13.15 2.52
N LYS A 62 -1.11 -13.02 1.27
CA LYS A 62 -0.58 -14.14 0.47
C LYS A 62 0.60 -14.86 1.11
N PHE A 63 1.31 -14.20 2.04
CA PHE A 63 2.46 -14.76 2.76
C PHE A 63 2.20 -14.93 4.26
N ASN A 64 0.97 -14.69 4.69
CA ASN A 64 0.56 -14.68 6.09
C ASN A 64 -0.70 -15.55 6.29
N ASP A 65 -0.72 -16.73 5.67
CA ASP A 65 -1.82 -17.70 5.76
C ASP A 65 -3.21 -17.14 5.40
N GLY A 66 -3.25 -16.06 4.60
CA GLY A 66 -4.49 -15.39 4.21
C GLY A 66 -5.10 -14.47 5.27
N ASP A 67 -4.38 -14.16 6.35
CA ASP A 67 -4.89 -13.25 7.38
C ASP A 67 -4.79 -11.78 6.97
N GLU A 68 -5.92 -11.25 6.49
CA GLU A 68 -6.06 -9.85 6.06
C GLU A 68 -5.97 -8.83 7.20
N LYS A 69 -5.97 -9.27 8.47
CA LYS A 69 -5.87 -8.37 9.63
C LYS A 69 -4.45 -8.04 10.03
N ILE A 70 -3.45 -8.79 9.56
CA ILE A 70 -2.05 -8.58 9.98
C ILE A 70 -1.54 -7.21 9.54
N GLY A 71 -1.74 -6.83 8.28
CA GLY A 71 -1.34 -5.52 7.75
C GLY A 71 -1.92 -4.34 8.54
N PRO A 72 -3.25 -4.25 8.68
CA PRO A 72 -3.91 -3.23 9.50
C PRO A 72 -3.41 -3.18 10.95
N ASN A 73 -3.20 -4.34 11.59
CA ASN A 73 -2.70 -4.40 12.97
C ASN A 73 -1.26 -3.88 13.10
N ILE A 74 -0.37 -4.24 12.16
CA ILE A 74 1.02 -3.77 12.14
C ILE A 74 1.04 -2.25 11.91
N ALA A 75 0.26 -1.76 10.95
CA ALA A 75 0.14 -0.33 10.67
C ALA A 75 -0.36 0.43 11.91
N ALA A 76 -1.43 -0.06 12.55
CA ALA A 76 -2.00 0.53 13.76
C ALA A 76 -0.96 0.60 14.89
N ALA A 77 -0.28 -0.51 15.19
CA ALA A 77 0.71 -0.58 16.25
C ALA A 77 1.89 0.36 16.00
N PHE A 78 2.38 0.40 14.76
CA PHE A 78 3.47 1.28 14.38
C PHE A 78 3.07 2.76 14.49
N LEU A 79 1.94 3.17 13.92
CA LEU A 79 1.50 4.57 13.95
C LEU A 79 1.23 5.06 15.39
N LYS A 80 0.68 4.19 16.25
CA LYS A 80 0.55 4.49 17.70
C LYS A 80 1.92 4.68 18.36
N SER A 81 2.91 3.87 18.01
CA SER A 81 4.25 3.95 18.60
C SER A 81 5.01 5.25 18.25
N ILE A 82 4.61 5.92 17.17
CA ILE A 82 5.16 7.21 16.76
C ILE A 82 4.19 8.38 17.05
N GLU A 83 3.19 8.15 17.91
CA GLU A 83 2.26 9.16 18.44
C GLU A 83 1.42 9.89 17.36
N VAL A 84 0.97 9.18 16.32
CA VAL A 84 0.01 9.73 15.35
C VAL A 84 -1.39 9.82 15.97
N ASP A 85 -2.13 10.86 15.60
CA ASP A 85 -3.52 11.07 16.05
C ASP A 85 -4.42 9.88 15.72
N GLN A 86 -5.25 9.48 16.69
CA GLN A 86 -6.08 8.28 16.57
C GLN A 86 -7.04 8.34 15.37
N SER A 87 -7.56 9.52 15.01
CA SER A 87 -8.43 9.69 13.84
C SER A 87 -7.72 9.37 12.52
N ILE A 88 -6.44 9.75 12.38
CA ILE A 88 -5.62 9.42 11.22
C ILE A 88 -5.35 7.92 11.19
N ILE A 89 -5.01 7.33 12.35
CA ILE A 89 -4.75 5.89 12.48
C ILE A 89 -5.98 5.08 12.04
N ASP A 90 -7.17 5.42 12.55
CA ASP A 90 -8.42 4.73 12.23
C ASP A 90 -8.72 4.82 10.73
N HIS A 91 -8.51 5.99 10.12
CA HIS A 91 -8.71 6.17 8.68
C HIS A 91 -7.72 5.36 7.85
N VAL A 92 -6.44 5.36 8.21
CA VAL A 92 -5.41 4.55 7.52
C VAL A 92 -5.75 3.06 7.60
N ILE A 93 -6.15 2.57 8.77
CA ILE A 93 -6.57 1.17 8.96
C ILE A 93 -7.73 0.82 8.02
N LEU A 94 -8.77 1.66 7.98
CA LEU A 94 -9.92 1.45 7.09
C LEU A 94 -9.51 1.41 5.62
N ILE A 95 -8.55 2.27 5.20
CA ILE A 95 -8.03 2.25 3.82
C ILE A 95 -7.34 0.91 3.53
N ILE A 96 -6.43 0.47 4.40
CA ILE A 96 -5.66 -0.78 4.20
C ILE A 96 -6.60 -1.98 4.12
N GLU A 97 -7.60 -2.07 5.02
CA GLU A 97 -8.59 -3.15 5.03
C GLU A 97 -9.43 -3.21 3.74
N ASN A 98 -9.67 -2.08 3.09
CA ASN A 98 -10.59 -1.99 1.94
C ASN A 98 -9.86 -1.86 0.59
N MET A 99 -8.53 -1.76 0.58
CA MET A 99 -7.76 -1.54 -0.65
C MET A 99 -7.67 -2.76 -1.57
N SER A 100 -7.91 -3.97 -1.06
CA SER A 100 -7.73 -5.19 -1.85
C SER A 100 -8.65 -5.23 -3.08
N PHE A 101 -8.15 -5.77 -4.20
CA PHE A 101 -8.95 -5.92 -5.42
C PHE A 101 -10.21 -6.77 -5.21
N LYS A 102 -10.17 -7.74 -4.29
CA LYS A 102 -11.34 -8.57 -3.95
C LYS A 102 -12.47 -7.71 -3.36
N ASN A 103 -12.12 -6.74 -2.53
CA ASN A 103 -13.07 -5.84 -1.86
C ASN A 103 -13.70 -4.84 -2.84
N SER A 104 -13.15 -4.69 -4.05
CA SER A 104 -13.71 -3.81 -5.09
C SER A 104 -15.02 -4.35 -5.70
N PHE A 105 -15.40 -5.61 -5.43
CA PHE A 105 -16.67 -6.19 -5.88
C PHE A 105 -17.81 -6.05 -4.85
N ASP A 106 -17.50 -5.65 -3.62
CA ASP A 106 -18.49 -5.47 -2.56
C ASP A 106 -19.09 -4.06 -2.61
N GLN A 107 -20.42 -3.99 -2.77
CA GLN A 107 -21.18 -2.74 -2.87
C GLN A 107 -21.25 -1.94 -1.55
N ASN A 108 -20.81 -2.52 -0.42
CA ASN A 108 -20.80 -1.90 0.90
C ASN A 108 -19.37 -1.62 1.42
N SER A 109 -18.37 -1.61 0.54
CA SER A 109 -16.98 -1.33 0.93
C SER A 109 -16.81 0.14 1.33
N PHE A 110 -15.96 0.38 2.34
CA PHE A 110 -15.59 1.74 2.73
C PHE A 110 -14.93 2.45 1.55
N THR A 111 -15.22 3.74 1.38
CA THR A 111 -14.51 4.59 0.43
C THR A 111 -14.30 5.98 1.00
N SER A 112 -13.17 6.59 0.67
CA SER A 112 -12.81 7.96 0.98
C SER A 112 -11.96 8.51 -0.15
N ARG A 113 -11.79 9.84 -0.20
CA ARG A 113 -10.94 10.47 -1.21
C ARG A 113 -9.51 9.95 -1.12
N GLU A 114 -8.98 9.84 0.09
CA GLU A 114 -7.65 9.35 0.39
C GLU A 114 -7.48 7.90 -0.06
N MET A 115 -8.51 7.06 0.17
CA MET A 115 -8.52 5.69 -0.35
C MET A 115 -8.44 5.65 -1.88
N GLN A 116 -9.24 6.47 -2.56
CA GLN A 116 -9.26 6.52 -4.03
C GLN A 116 -7.90 6.95 -4.58
N ILE A 117 -7.26 7.95 -3.96
CA ILE A 117 -5.93 8.42 -4.34
C ILE A 117 -4.88 7.31 -4.20
N VAL A 118 -4.86 6.60 -3.07
CA VAL A 118 -3.88 5.53 -2.83
C VAL A 118 -4.16 4.33 -3.73
N GLN A 119 -5.42 3.98 -3.92
CA GLN A 119 -5.83 2.90 -4.81
C GLN A 119 -5.46 3.19 -6.27
N ASP A 120 -5.65 4.42 -6.75
CA ASP A 120 -5.24 4.82 -8.08
C ASP A 120 -3.72 4.76 -8.23
N ALA A 121 -2.97 5.25 -7.24
CA ALA A 121 -1.51 5.20 -7.25
C ALA A 121 -0.97 3.76 -7.32
N ASP A 122 -1.53 2.83 -6.53
CA ASP A 122 -1.15 1.41 -6.54
C ASP A 122 -1.48 0.75 -7.89
N ARG A 123 -2.69 0.96 -8.40
CA ARG A 123 -3.12 0.41 -9.70
C ARG A 123 -2.30 0.96 -10.86
N LEU A 124 -1.89 2.22 -10.82
CA LEU A 124 -1.01 2.81 -11.83
C LEU A 124 0.38 2.13 -11.85
N ASP A 125 0.90 1.68 -10.71
CA ASP A 125 2.17 0.93 -10.64
C ASP A 125 2.06 -0.51 -11.19
N ALA A 126 0.83 -1.02 -11.34
CA ALA A 126 0.56 -2.33 -11.91
C ALA A 126 0.37 -2.32 -13.44
N ILE A 127 0.38 -1.15 -14.09
CA ILE A 127 0.22 -1.00 -15.54
C ILE A 127 1.44 -0.33 -16.19
N GLY A 128 1.39 -0.12 -17.51
CA GLY A 128 2.50 0.47 -18.27
C GLY A 128 3.76 -0.40 -18.31
N ALA A 129 4.91 0.19 -18.59
CA ALA A 129 6.17 -0.54 -18.75
C ALA A 129 6.58 -1.32 -17.47
N ILE A 130 6.38 -0.71 -16.29
CA ILE A 130 6.64 -1.36 -15.00
C ILE A 130 5.66 -2.51 -14.79
N GLY A 131 4.36 -2.30 -15.04
CA GLY A 131 3.35 -3.35 -14.96
C GLY A 131 3.67 -4.55 -15.86
N ILE A 132 4.09 -4.31 -17.10
CA ILE A 132 4.52 -5.37 -18.04
C ILE A 132 5.70 -6.17 -17.45
N ALA A 133 6.73 -5.49 -16.95
CA ALA A 133 7.88 -6.15 -16.34
C ALA A 133 7.49 -6.96 -15.09
N ARG A 134 6.64 -6.41 -14.22
CA ARG A 134 6.12 -7.10 -13.02
C ARG A 134 5.31 -8.34 -13.39
N ALA A 135 4.43 -8.25 -14.38
CA ALA A 135 3.60 -9.35 -14.83
C ALA A 135 4.43 -10.55 -15.32
N PHE A 136 5.45 -10.31 -16.17
CA PHE A 136 6.33 -11.37 -16.64
C PHE A 136 7.25 -11.91 -15.54
N THR A 137 7.75 -11.06 -14.63
CA THR A 137 8.58 -11.50 -13.50
C THR A 137 7.81 -12.43 -12.57
N TYR A 138 6.57 -12.08 -12.22
CA TYR A 138 5.69 -12.94 -11.41
C TYR A 138 5.30 -14.22 -12.16
N GLY A 139 4.99 -14.12 -13.46
CA GLY A 139 4.73 -15.28 -14.31
C GLY A 139 5.89 -16.28 -14.30
N GLY A 140 7.13 -15.78 -14.46
CA GLY A 140 8.35 -16.58 -14.38
C GLY A 140 8.55 -17.23 -13.01
N PHE A 141 8.35 -16.48 -11.91
CA PHE A 141 8.39 -17.04 -10.55
C PHE A 141 7.37 -18.15 -10.33
N LYS A 142 6.17 -18.03 -10.93
CA LYS A 142 5.12 -19.05 -10.90
C LYS A 142 5.27 -20.14 -11.98
N ASN A 143 6.38 -20.17 -12.73
CA ASN A 143 6.64 -21.10 -13.83
C ASN A 143 5.51 -21.16 -14.88
N ARG A 144 4.93 -20.00 -15.22
CA ARG A 144 3.88 -19.89 -16.25
C ARG A 144 4.51 -19.66 -17.63
N VAL A 145 3.95 -20.29 -18.65
CA VAL A 145 4.28 -19.98 -20.05
C VAL A 145 3.85 -18.55 -20.39
N LEU A 146 4.59 -17.89 -21.29
CA LEU A 146 4.28 -16.51 -21.67
C LEU A 146 2.94 -16.39 -22.39
N TYR A 147 2.63 -17.40 -23.22
CA TYR A 147 1.40 -17.52 -24.01
C TYR A 147 1.32 -18.94 -24.55
N ASP A 148 0.10 -19.50 -24.64
CA ASP A 148 -0.27 -20.74 -25.34
C ASP A 148 -1.66 -20.54 -25.95
#